data_AF-V4LSQ3-F1
#
_entry.id   AF-V4LSQ3-F1
#
_cell.length_a   1.000
_cell.length_b   1.000
_cell.length_c   1.000
_cell.angle_alpha   90.00
_cell.angle_beta   90.00
_cell.angle_gamma   90.00
#
_symmetry.space_group_name_H-M   'P 1'
#
loop_
_entity.id
_entity.type
_entity.pdbx_description
1 polymer ?
#
loop_
_entity_poly.entity_id
_entity_poly.type
_entity_poly.pdbx_seq_one_letter_code
_entity_poly.pdbx_strand_id
1 'polypeptide(L)'
;MSFFDKLAGSVVSFANDAAKTVEKDVVNPTVSFANNSARNVQREVIDPAVSFAEDSAKTVQREVIDPAVSFAEDSAKTVQREVIDPAVSFAEDSAKIVQREVVDPTVAFIESQIQRPRDVVEQQQILDNLQASNSSRFPGDEYHSPDRKNWMAHISAEKLPLNKIVWPGTHDSATNGIGDPVVGFIGRFLGECQTLSVYDQLVLGTRVLDIRVQEDRKICHGILTSYNVDVVIDDVIKFLSETRSEIIIMEIRTEYGHKDPPEFETYLVDKLGPFLVHQDDNVFHKLVSEILPKRVICIWKPRESPKPSRGGHLWNSDHLRDNWIDTDLPWTKFQSNKDYLKEQAPISSRRFFYRVENTLTPQADNPVVWVRPVTDRIRSYARLFISWCISEGCVDKLQIFSTDFIDEDFVDACVGLTHARIDGRV
;
A
#
# COMPACT_ATOMS: atom_id res chain seq x y z
N MET A 1 83.78 43.91 118.22
CA MET A 1 84.03 42.91 119.29
C MET A 1 84.17 41.59 118.58
N SER A 2 85.30 40.92 118.69
CA SER A 2 85.32 39.70 119.51
C SER A 2 85.24 38.45 118.66
N PHE A 3 85.60 37.34 119.30
CA PHE A 3 85.26 35.96 118.99
C PHE A 3 83.95 35.74 118.18
N PHE A 4 82.91 36.58 118.36
CA PHE A 4 81.63 36.47 117.64
C PHE A 4 81.70 36.66 116.12
N ASP A 5 82.56 37.56 115.59
CA ASP A 5 82.65 37.78 114.13
C ASP A 5 83.34 36.62 113.40
N LYS A 6 84.32 35.96 114.03
CA LYS A 6 84.96 34.73 113.51
C LYS A 6 84.02 33.52 113.58
N LEU A 7 83.21 33.42 114.64
CA LEU A 7 82.23 32.37 114.77
C LEU A 7 81.11 32.50 113.72
N ALA A 8 80.60 33.72 113.50
CA ALA A 8 79.59 34.00 112.48
C ALA A 8 80.09 33.68 111.06
N GLY A 9 81.33 34.08 110.72
CA GLY A 9 81.94 33.75 109.42
C GLY A 9 82.10 32.24 109.18
N SER A 10 82.47 31.47 110.22
CA SER A 10 82.64 30.03 110.12
C SER A 10 81.32 29.26 110.05
N VAL A 11 80.26 29.75 110.70
CA VAL A 11 78.92 29.15 110.63
C VAL A 11 78.28 29.41 109.28
N VAL A 12 78.45 30.61 108.72
CA VAL A 12 77.97 30.95 107.37
C VAL A 12 78.75 30.17 106.30
N SER A 13 80.07 29.99 106.45
CA SER A 13 80.83 29.14 105.52
C SER A 13 80.39 27.69 105.59
N PHE A 14 80.22 27.14 106.80
CA PHE A 14 79.72 25.78 106.98
C PHE A 14 78.31 25.59 106.41
N ALA A 15 77.40 26.54 106.62
CA ALA A 15 76.05 26.48 106.06
C ALA A 15 76.04 26.58 104.53
N ASN A 16 76.91 27.41 103.94
CA ASN A 16 77.07 27.49 102.49
C ASN A 16 77.72 26.25 101.89
N ASP A 17 78.71 25.67 102.57
CA ASP A 17 79.35 24.43 102.12
C ASP A 17 78.38 23.26 102.26
N ALA A 18 77.58 23.21 103.32
CA ALA A 18 76.50 22.25 103.49
C ALA A 18 75.40 22.43 102.42
N ALA A 19 74.99 23.66 102.12
CA ALA A 19 74.00 23.96 101.07
C ALA A 19 74.51 23.56 99.68
N LYS A 20 75.77 23.87 99.34
CA LYS A 20 76.41 23.44 98.08
C LYS A 20 76.55 21.93 98.00
N THR A 21 76.84 21.27 99.13
CA THR A 21 76.92 19.80 99.20
C THR A 21 75.54 19.19 99.01
N VAL A 22 74.49 19.73 99.63
CA VAL A 22 73.10 19.27 99.43
C VAL A 22 72.63 19.52 97.99
N GLU A 23 72.94 20.67 97.41
CA GLU A 23 72.63 20.97 96.02
C GLU A 23 73.34 20.00 95.05
N LYS A 24 74.63 19.76 95.28
CA LYS A 24 75.46 18.89 94.44
C LYS A 24 75.14 17.41 94.60
N ASP A 25 74.94 16.94 95.82
CA ASP A 25 74.87 15.50 96.14
C ASP A 25 73.43 15.01 96.29
N VAL A 26 72.45 15.91 96.46
CA VAL A 26 71.02 15.54 96.61
C VAL A 26 70.15 16.15 95.53
N VAL A 27 70.17 17.47 95.35
CA VAL A 27 69.22 18.15 94.44
C VAL A 27 69.54 17.84 92.97
N ASN A 28 70.78 18.05 92.53
CA ASN A 28 71.18 17.82 91.15
C ASN A 28 70.99 16.35 90.70
N PRO A 29 71.35 15.33 91.51
CA PRO A 29 71.06 13.93 91.18
C PRO A 29 69.57 13.63 91.13
N THR A 30 68.76 14.23 92.02
CA THR A 30 67.30 14.02 92.04
C THR A 30 66.63 14.62 90.81
N VAL A 31 67.01 15.84 90.42
CA VAL A 31 66.52 16.49 89.19
C VAL A 31 66.98 15.72 87.95
N SER A 32 68.23 15.27 87.93
CA SER A 32 68.76 14.41 86.85
C SER A 32 67.98 13.09 86.76
N PHE A 33 67.69 12.46 87.89
CA PHE A 33 66.89 11.24 87.97
C PHE A 33 65.45 11.46 87.49
N ALA A 34 64.80 12.55 87.90
CA ALA A 34 63.45 12.88 87.46
C ALA A 34 63.38 13.17 85.96
N ASN A 35 64.34 13.92 85.42
CA ASN A 35 64.42 14.21 83.98
C ASN A 35 64.74 12.97 83.16
N ASN A 36 65.64 12.10 83.64
CA ASN A 36 65.94 10.83 82.98
C ASN A 36 64.75 9.88 83.05
N SER A 37 64.04 9.83 84.18
CA SER A 37 62.81 9.06 84.32
C SER A 37 61.72 9.56 83.38
N ALA A 38 61.50 10.88 83.28
CA ALA A 38 60.53 11.47 82.36
C ALA A 38 60.88 11.20 80.89
N ARG A 39 62.17 11.30 80.51
CA ARG A 39 62.63 10.93 79.17
C ARG A 39 62.48 9.44 78.89
N ASN A 40 62.71 8.59 79.88
CA ASN A 40 62.51 7.15 79.75
C ASN A 40 61.02 6.83 79.61
N VAL A 41 60.12 7.45 80.38
CA VAL A 41 58.67 7.29 80.19
C VAL A 41 58.23 7.78 78.82
N GLN A 42 58.72 8.93 78.36
CA GLN A 42 58.44 9.41 77.00
C GLN A 42 58.87 8.38 75.95
N ARG A 43 60.12 7.92 76.04
CA ARG A 43 60.74 7.05 75.02
C ARG A 43 60.25 5.60 75.06
N GLU A 44 60.03 5.05 76.25
CA GLU A 44 59.68 3.63 76.43
C GLU A 44 58.17 3.39 76.52
N VAL A 45 57.36 4.41 76.84
CA VAL A 45 55.92 4.25 77.03
C VAL A 45 55.12 5.10 76.04
N ILE A 46 55.38 6.41 75.97
CA ILE A 46 54.55 7.33 75.20
C ILE A 46 54.79 7.19 73.70
N ASP A 47 56.04 7.27 73.24
CA ASP A 47 56.37 7.19 71.81
C ASP A 47 55.93 5.84 71.19
N PRO A 48 56.11 4.66 71.85
CA PRO A 48 55.60 3.40 71.34
C PRO A 48 54.08 3.32 71.31
N ALA A 49 53.38 3.91 72.31
CA ALA A 49 51.92 3.93 72.34
C ALA A 49 51.34 4.81 71.22
N VAL A 50 51.95 5.95 70.93
CA VAL A 50 51.57 6.82 69.80
C VAL A 50 51.85 6.11 68.48
N SER A 51 53.04 5.51 68.30
CA SER A 51 53.36 4.71 67.11
C SER A 51 52.36 3.57 66.92
N PHE A 52 52.00 2.85 67.98
CA PHE A 52 51.01 1.78 67.94
C PHE A 52 49.63 2.29 67.52
N ALA A 53 49.20 3.45 68.04
CA ALA A 53 47.92 4.05 67.66
C ALA A 53 47.91 4.50 66.20
N GLU A 54 48.98 5.12 65.71
CA GLU A 54 49.14 5.51 64.31
C GLU A 54 49.17 4.30 63.37
N ASP A 55 49.91 3.26 63.74
CA ASP A 55 50.00 2.03 62.96
C ASP A 55 48.68 1.26 62.96
N SER A 56 47.97 1.25 64.09
CA SER A 56 46.62 0.69 64.19
C SER A 56 45.64 1.46 63.31
N ALA A 57 45.70 2.80 63.30
CA ALA A 57 44.84 3.63 62.45
C ALA A 57 45.14 3.40 60.96
N LYS A 58 46.41 3.31 60.56
CA LYS A 58 46.82 2.96 59.20
C LYS A 58 46.36 1.55 58.81
N THR A 59 46.42 0.60 59.74
CA THR A 59 45.97 -0.77 59.53
C THR A 59 44.46 -0.81 59.33
N VAL A 60 43.68 -0.11 60.17
CA VAL A 60 42.22 0.01 59.99
C VAL A 60 41.86 0.68 58.66
N GLN A 61 42.57 1.75 58.29
CA GLN A 61 42.36 2.39 56.98
C GLN A 61 42.61 1.41 55.84
N ARG A 62 43.75 0.72 55.85
CA ARG A 62 44.19 -0.16 54.76
C ARG A 62 43.44 -1.48 54.67
N GLU A 63 43.13 -2.10 55.81
CA GLU A 63 42.55 -3.44 55.87
C GLU A 63 41.02 -3.43 55.96
N VAL A 64 40.41 -2.33 56.41
CA VAL A 64 38.95 -2.25 56.60
C VAL A 64 38.32 -1.20 55.69
N ILE A 65 38.80 0.05 55.74
CA ILE A 65 38.14 1.17 55.05
C ILE A 65 38.36 1.08 53.53
N ASP A 66 39.61 0.99 53.07
CA ASP A 66 39.92 0.96 51.64
C ASP A 66 39.24 -0.23 50.91
N PRO A 67 39.24 -1.47 51.45
CA PRO A 67 38.55 -2.59 50.82
C PRO A 67 37.02 -2.43 50.80
N ALA A 68 36.42 -1.85 51.86
CA ALA A 68 34.99 -1.59 51.90
C ALA A 68 34.56 -0.54 50.86
N VAL A 69 35.36 0.52 50.68
CA VAL A 69 35.16 1.52 49.62
C VAL A 69 35.30 0.87 48.25
N SER A 70 36.37 0.11 48.02
CA SER A 70 36.58 -0.63 46.76
C SER A 70 35.41 -1.57 46.45
N PHE A 71 34.92 -2.32 47.44
CA PHE A 71 33.77 -3.21 47.27
C PHE A 71 32.49 -2.44 46.90
N ALA A 72 32.24 -1.30 47.55
CA ALA A 72 31.09 -0.46 47.23
C ALA A 72 31.18 0.13 45.82
N GLU A 73 32.36 0.59 45.40
CA GLU A 73 32.62 1.09 44.04
C GLU A 73 32.43 -0.02 43.00
N ASP A 74 32.98 -1.21 43.23
CA ASP A 74 32.86 -2.34 42.32
C ASP A 74 31.42 -2.83 42.24
N SER A 75 30.71 -2.89 43.37
CA SER A 75 29.28 -3.22 43.40
C SER A 75 28.45 -2.20 42.61
N ALA A 76 28.74 -0.91 42.75
CA ALA A 76 28.06 0.15 41.99
C ALA A 76 28.34 0.03 40.48
N LYS A 77 29.58 -0.27 40.07
CA LYS A 77 29.93 -0.54 38.67
C LYS A 77 29.21 -1.77 38.12
N THR A 78 29.11 -2.85 38.90
CA THR A 78 28.37 -4.05 38.50
C THR A 78 26.88 -3.74 38.32
N VAL A 79 26.25 -3.02 39.24
CA VAL A 79 24.84 -2.60 39.08
C VAL A 79 24.65 -1.73 37.85
N GLN A 80 25.56 -0.78 37.59
CA GLN A 80 25.52 0.04 36.38
C GLN A 80 25.56 -0.84 35.13
N ARG A 81 26.55 -1.74 35.05
CA ARG A 81 26.81 -2.54 33.84
C ARG A 81 25.79 -3.66 33.61
N GLU A 82 25.35 -4.34 34.65
CA GLU A 82 24.51 -5.53 34.53
C GLU A 82 23.01 -5.22 34.62
N VAL A 83 22.63 -4.09 35.21
CA VAL A 83 21.22 -3.72 35.41
C VAL A 83 20.86 -2.44 34.65
N ILE A 84 21.58 -1.34 34.87
CA ILE A 84 21.20 -0.03 34.33
C ILE A 84 21.44 0.03 32.82
N ASP A 85 22.64 -0.32 32.35
CA ASP A 85 22.98 -0.23 30.93
C ASP A 85 22.08 -1.13 30.06
N PRO A 86 21.79 -2.40 30.41
CA PRO A 86 20.88 -3.23 29.65
C PRO A 86 19.43 -2.74 29.68
N ALA A 87 18.96 -2.18 30.80
CA ALA A 87 17.62 -1.61 30.89
C ALA A 87 17.46 -0.36 30.01
N VAL A 88 18.48 0.51 29.98
CA VAL A 88 18.52 1.68 29.09
C VAL A 88 18.56 1.22 27.63
N SER A 89 19.43 0.28 27.28
CA SER A 89 19.50 -0.30 25.92
C SER A 89 18.16 -0.90 25.51
N PHE A 90 17.51 -1.66 26.40
CA PHE A 90 16.19 -2.24 26.12
C PHE A 90 15.12 -1.16 25.89
N ALA A 91 15.12 -0.08 26.68
CA ALA A 91 14.19 1.02 26.51
C ALA A 91 14.44 1.77 25.19
N GLU A 92 15.70 2.01 24.82
CA GLU A 92 16.09 2.63 23.55
C GLU A 92 15.69 1.76 22.35
N ASP A 93 15.95 0.46 22.41
CA ASP A 93 15.59 -0.47 21.34
C ASP A 93 14.07 -0.61 21.21
N SER A 94 13.36 -0.67 22.34
CA SER A 94 11.89 -0.64 22.37
C SER A 94 11.35 0.64 21.74
N ALA A 95 11.92 1.80 22.05
CA ALA A 95 11.52 3.08 21.47
C ALA A 95 11.77 3.12 19.95
N LYS A 96 12.90 2.59 19.48
CA LYS A 96 13.19 2.47 18.02
C LYS A 96 12.19 1.55 17.32
N ILE A 97 11.82 0.43 17.94
CA ILE A 97 10.82 -0.49 17.38
C ILE A 97 9.46 0.21 17.29
N VAL A 98 9.02 0.90 18.34
CA VAL A 98 7.76 1.66 18.32
C VAL A 98 7.79 2.75 17.25
N GLN A 99 8.90 3.47 17.11
CA GLN A 99 9.06 4.47 16.06
C GLN A 99 8.88 3.84 14.67
N ARG A 100 9.62 2.77 14.38
CA ARG A 100 9.64 2.15 13.04
C ARG A 100 8.37 1.41 12.67
N GLU A 101 7.78 0.66 13.61
CA GLU A 101 6.65 -0.24 13.32
C GLU A 101 5.29 0.44 13.51
N VAL A 102 5.24 1.57 14.24
CA VAL A 102 3.98 2.26 14.56
C VAL A 102 4.00 3.72 14.11
N VAL A 103 4.98 4.51 14.55
CA VAL A 103 4.96 5.96 14.31
C VAL A 103 5.20 6.27 12.83
N ASP A 104 6.27 5.74 12.23
CA ASP A 104 6.63 6.03 10.84
C ASP A 104 5.51 5.61 9.85
N PRO A 105 4.91 4.40 9.94
CA PRO A 105 3.80 4.01 9.07
C PRO A 105 2.56 4.87 9.28
N THR A 106 2.28 5.29 10.52
CA THR A 106 1.14 6.16 10.83
C THR A 106 1.32 7.55 10.22
N VAL A 107 2.52 8.13 10.33
CA VAL A 107 2.85 9.42 9.71
C VAL A 107 2.72 9.32 8.20
N ALA A 108 3.32 8.29 7.59
CA ALA A 108 3.25 8.06 6.14
C ALA A 108 1.80 7.91 5.66
N PHE A 109 0.95 7.20 6.41
CA PHE A 109 -0.47 7.08 6.10
C PHE A 109 -1.19 8.44 6.17
N ILE A 110 -0.96 9.27 7.20
CA ILE A 110 -1.58 10.59 7.30
C ILE A 110 -1.13 11.49 6.15
N GLU A 111 0.15 11.47 5.80
CA GLU A 111 0.70 12.21 4.65
C GLU A 111 0.04 11.78 3.34
N SER A 112 -0.15 10.47 3.12
CA SER A 112 -0.81 9.96 1.91
C SER A 112 -2.27 10.41 1.81
N GLN A 113 -3.01 10.43 2.92
CA GLN A 113 -4.41 10.90 2.95
C GLN A 113 -4.55 12.39 2.59
N ILE A 114 -3.49 13.20 2.74
CA ILE A 114 -3.47 14.62 2.35
C ILE A 114 -2.96 14.80 0.92
N GLN A 115 -1.90 14.07 0.55
CA GLN A 115 -1.27 14.21 -0.76
C GLN A 115 -2.15 13.62 -1.87
N ARG A 116 -2.76 12.46 -1.65
CA ARG A 116 -3.53 11.75 -2.68
C ARG A 116 -4.69 12.58 -3.24
N PRO A 117 -5.53 13.27 -2.43
CA PRO A 117 -6.55 14.17 -2.96
C PRO A 117 -6.00 15.33 -3.80
N ARG A 118 -4.81 15.86 -3.46
CA ARG A 118 -4.16 16.92 -4.25
C ARG A 118 -3.74 16.40 -5.61
N ASP A 119 -3.10 15.23 -5.64
CA ASP A 119 -2.68 14.57 -6.89
C ASP A 119 -3.88 14.30 -7.80
N VAL A 120 -5.01 13.85 -7.23
CA VAL A 120 -6.27 13.66 -7.99
C VAL A 120 -6.73 14.96 -8.65
N VAL A 121 -6.78 16.06 -7.90
CA VAL A 121 -7.22 17.36 -8.42
C VAL A 121 -6.27 17.88 -9.50
N GLU A 122 -4.95 17.80 -9.27
CA GLU A 122 -3.95 18.21 -10.24
C GLU A 122 -4.06 17.40 -11.54
N GLN A 123 -4.20 16.08 -11.44
CA GLN A 123 -4.35 15.22 -12.61
C GLN A 123 -5.67 15.45 -13.36
N GLN A 124 -6.76 15.73 -12.65
CA GLN A 124 -8.02 16.10 -13.28
C GLN A 124 -7.91 17.43 -14.03
N GLN A 125 -7.23 18.43 -13.45
CA GLN A 125 -6.94 19.70 -14.12
C GLN A 125 -6.11 19.52 -15.40
N ILE A 126 -5.17 18.57 -15.43
CA ILE A 126 -4.42 18.24 -16.66
C ILE A 126 -5.40 17.80 -17.76
N LEU A 127 -6.32 16.88 -17.44
CA LEU A 127 -7.30 16.39 -18.41
C LEU A 127 -8.31 17.47 -18.83
N ASP A 128 -8.79 18.29 -17.90
CA ASP A 128 -9.67 19.42 -18.20
C ASP A 128 -9.00 20.43 -19.14
N ASN A 129 -7.74 20.76 -18.88
CA ASN A 129 -6.97 21.66 -19.73
C ASN A 129 -6.76 21.07 -21.13
N LEU A 130 -6.47 19.76 -21.23
CA LEU A 130 -6.35 19.06 -22.51
C LEU A 130 -7.68 19.01 -23.28
N GLN A 131 -8.79 18.78 -22.59
CA GLN A 131 -10.13 18.81 -23.17
C GLN A 131 -10.52 20.20 -23.67
N ALA A 132 -10.08 21.25 -22.98
CA ALA A 132 -10.30 22.63 -23.39
C ALA A 132 -9.41 23.05 -24.58
N SER A 133 -8.16 22.56 -24.64
CA SER A 133 -7.20 22.94 -25.69
C SER A 133 -7.34 22.14 -26.97
N ASN A 134 -7.61 20.84 -26.87
CA ASN A 134 -7.85 19.95 -28.01
C ASN A 134 -9.35 19.79 -28.12
N SER A 135 -9.96 20.31 -29.19
CA SER A 135 -11.35 19.99 -29.48
C SER A 135 -11.48 18.46 -29.43
N SER A 136 -12.28 17.92 -28.51
CA SER A 136 -12.52 16.47 -28.36
C SER A 136 -13.24 15.86 -29.56
N ARG A 137 -13.23 16.57 -30.69
CA ARG A 137 -13.79 16.21 -31.96
C ARG A 137 -12.89 15.20 -32.65
N PHE A 138 -13.55 14.27 -33.30
CA PHE A 138 -12.99 13.26 -34.18
C PHE A 138 -14.02 13.00 -35.30
N PRO A 139 -13.65 12.39 -36.42
CA PRO A 139 -14.63 11.98 -37.42
C PRO A 139 -15.70 11.07 -36.80
N GLY A 140 -16.96 11.52 -36.83
CA GLY A 140 -18.10 10.82 -36.23
C GLY A 140 -18.41 11.23 -34.79
N ASP A 141 -17.72 12.22 -34.22
CA ASP A 141 -18.01 12.78 -32.89
C ASP A 141 -19.44 13.31 -32.77
N GLU A 142 -19.96 13.89 -33.86
CA GLU A 142 -21.34 14.40 -33.99
C GLU A 142 -22.42 13.32 -34.15
N TYR A 143 -22.02 12.05 -34.29
CA TYR A 143 -22.97 10.96 -34.55
C TYR A 143 -23.72 10.61 -33.27
N HIS A 144 -25.05 10.56 -33.38
CA HIS A 144 -25.93 10.03 -32.36
C HIS A 144 -26.78 8.93 -32.97
N SER A 145 -26.78 7.74 -32.37
CA SER A 145 -27.55 6.64 -32.92
C SER A 145 -29.05 6.91 -32.72
N PRO A 146 -29.88 6.84 -33.78
CA PRO A 146 -31.33 7.04 -33.64
C PRO A 146 -32.02 5.88 -32.89
N ASP A 147 -31.35 4.74 -32.78
CA ASP A 147 -31.81 3.55 -32.07
C ASP A 147 -30.58 2.74 -31.64
N ARG A 148 -30.09 3.05 -30.44
CA ARG A 148 -28.92 2.40 -29.84
C ARG A 148 -29.13 0.91 -29.59
N LYS A 149 -30.37 0.45 -29.47
CA LYS A 149 -30.65 -0.98 -29.30
C LYS A 149 -30.26 -1.76 -30.56
N ASN A 150 -30.41 -1.17 -31.75
CA ASN A 150 -30.12 -1.82 -33.04
C ASN A 150 -29.03 -1.08 -33.85
N TRP A 151 -28.06 -0.45 -33.19
CA TRP A 151 -27.13 0.44 -33.89
C TRP A 151 -26.32 -0.27 -34.98
N MET A 152 -25.96 -1.56 -34.82
CA MET A 152 -25.23 -2.30 -35.84
C MET A 152 -26.07 -2.52 -37.10
N ALA A 153 -27.39 -2.73 -36.95
CA ALA A 153 -28.32 -2.78 -38.07
C ALA A 153 -28.40 -1.42 -38.81
N HIS A 154 -28.44 -0.31 -38.08
CA HIS A 154 -28.59 1.03 -38.64
C HIS A 154 -27.36 1.55 -39.39
N ILE A 155 -26.15 1.18 -38.97
CA ILE A 155 -24.91 1.56 -39.68
C ILE A 155 -24.55 0.61 -40.85
N SER A 156 -25.53 -0.17 -41.34
CA SER A 156 -25.42 -1.15 -42.43
C SER A 156 -24.65 -2.42 -42.07
N ALA A 157 -25.30 -3.33 -41.34
CA ALA A 157 -24.77 -4.66 -40.98
C ALA A 157 -24.30 -5.49 -42.19
N GLU A 158 -24.85 -5.27 -43.40
CA GLU A 158 -24.43 -5.97 -44.62
C GLU A 158 -23.01 -5.61 -45.09
N LYS A 159 -22.51 -4.44 -44.69
CA LYS A 159 -21.19 -3.92 -45.07
C LYS A 159 -20.25 -3.79 -43.88
N LEU A 160 -20.69 -4.11 -42.67
CA LEU A 160 -19.94 -3.85 -41.44
C LEU A 160 -18.85 -4.90 -41.22
N PRO A 161 -17.56 -4.57 -41.44
CA PRO A 161 -16.46 -5.50 -41.16
C PRO A 161 -16.17 -5.49 -39.67
N LEU A 162 -15.98 -6.67 -39.07
CA LEU A 162 -15.80 -6.79 -37.61
C LEU A 162 -14.61 -5.97 -37.11
N ASN A 163 -13.50 -5.96 -37.85
CA ASN A 163 -12.30 -5.17 -37.53
C ASN A 163 -12.46 -3.64 -37.60
N LYS A 164 -13.55 -3.11 -38.17
CA LYS A 164 -13.83 -1.67 -38.17
C LYS A 164 -14.58 -1.21 -36.93
N ILE A 165 -15.21 -2.14 -36.20
CA ILE A 165 -16.02 -1.82 -35.03
C ILE A 165 -15.15 -1.34 -33.86
N VAL A 166 -15.54 -0.21 -33.28
CA VAL A 166 -15.17 0.21 -31.93
C VAL A 166 -16.31 -0.22 -31.00
N TRP A 167 -16.06 -1.25 -30.20
CA TRP A 167 -17.03 -1.88 -29.34
C TRP A 167 -17.19 -1.09 -28.04
N PRO A 168 -18.37 -0.53 -27.75
CA PRO A 168 -18.68 0.00 -26.43
C PRO A 168 -18.80 -1.16 -25.46
N GLY A 169 -17.98 -1.14 -24.41
CA GLY A 169 -17.95 -2.17 -23.38
C GLY A 169 -18.23 -1.66 -21.98
N THR A 170 -18.63 -2.57 -21.11
CA THR A 170 -18.74 -2.31 -19.67
C THR A 170 -17.76 -3.16 -18.89
N HIS A 171 -17.11 -2.53 -17.91
CA HIS A 171 -16.33 -3.23 -16.89
C HIS A 171 -17.28 -3.72 -15.78
N ASP A 172 -17.04 -4.93 -15.29
CA ASP A 172 -17.84 -5.60 -14.25
C ASP A 172 -19.35 -5.44 -14.46
N SER A 173 -19.81 -5.87 -15.65
CA SER A 173 -21.11 -5.52 -16.21
C SER A 173 -22.29 -5.91 -15.33
N ALA A 174 -22.20 -7.00 -14.57
CA ALA A 174 -23.30 -7.55 -13.77
C ALA A 174 -23.33 -7.08 -12.30
N THR A 175 -22.67 -5.95 -11.98
CA THR A 175 -22.58 -5.43 -10.61
C THR A 175 -23.75 -4.54 -10.17
N ASN A 176 -24.78 -4.35 -10.98
CA ASN A 176 -25.97 -3.53 -10.65
C ASN A 176 -26.81 -4.02 -9.46
N GLY A 177 -26.57 -5.25 -9.00
CA GLY A 177 -27.13 -5.82 -7.79
C GLY A 177 -26.07 -6.26 -6.77
N ILE A 178 -24.81 -5.86 -6.94
CA ILE A 178 -23.69 -6.33 -6.10
C ILE A 178 -23.84 -5.86 -4.65
N GLY A 179 -23.45 -6.73 -3.72
CA GLY A 179 -23.49 -6.47 -2.29
C GLY A 179 -24.41 -7.45 -1.56
N ASP A 180 -23.85 -8.17 -0.59
CA ASP A 180 -24.60 -9.10 0.26
C ASP A 180 -25.63 -8.33 1.12
N PRO A 181 -26.88 -8.81 1.27
CA PRO A 181 -27.87 -8.22 2.16
C PRO A 181 -27.37 -8.01 3.61
N VAL A 182 -26.42 -8.82 4.08
CA VAL A 182 -25.84 -8.81 5.43
C VAL A 182 -24.77 -7.72 5.61
N VAL A 183 -23.92 -7.48 4.60
CA VAL A 183 -22.94 -6.37 4.60
C VAL A 183 -23.61 -5.03 4.24
N GLY A 184 -24.82 -5.11 3.69
CA GLY A 184 -25.73 -3.99 3.49
C GLY A 184 -25.32 -3.06 2.35
N PHE A 185 -26.11 -2.00 2.18
CA PHE A 185 -25.98 -0.91 1.19
C PHE A 185 -24.55 -0.35 1.01
N ILE A 186 -23.69 -0.46 2.03
CA ILE A 186 -22.30 0.01 1.99
C ILE A 186 -21.42 -0.83 1.06
N GLY A 187 -21.55 -2.17 1.09
CA GLY A 187 -20.75 -3.05 0.24
C GLY A 187 -20.97 -2.78 -1.25
N ARG A 188 -22.20 -2.41 -1.62
CA ARG A 188 -22.55 -2.03 -3.00
C ARG A 188 -21.71 -0.86 -3.50
N PHE A 189 -21.53 0.20 -2.72
CA PHE A 189 -20.74 1.38 -3.18
C PHE A 189 -19.25 1.11 -3.39
N LEU A 190 -18.72 0.04 -2.79
CA LEU A 190 -17.33 -0.35 -2.90
C LEU A 190 -17.06 -1.23 -4.13
N GLY A 191 -18.09 -1.81 -4.74
CA GLY A 191 -17.93 -2.77 -5.85
C GLY A 191 -18.91 -2.62 -7.00
N GLU A 192 -19.87 -1.69 -6.95
CA GLU A 192 -20.80 -1.42 -8.05
C GLU A 192 -20.09 -0.63 -9.15
N CYS A 193 -19.93 -1.26 -10.32
CA CYS A 193 -19.35 -0.67 -11.52
C CYS A 193 -20.44 -0.29 -12.55
N GLN A 194 -21.65 -0.84 -12.44
CA GLN A 194 -22.79 -0.51 -13.30
C GLN A 194 -24.06 -0.38 -12.47
N THR A 195 -24.94 0.57 -12.81
CA THR A 195 -26.28 0.67 -12.20
C THR A 195 -27.37 0.00 -13.05
N LEU A 196 -27.12 -0.18 -14.35
CA LEU A 196 -28.06 -0.75 -15.31
C LEU A 196 -27.97 -2.28 -15.30
N SER A 197 -29.10 -2.96 -15.54
CA SER A 197 -29.09 -4.41 -15.83
C SER A 197 -28.28 -4.71 -17.08
N VAL A 198 -27.89 -5.97 -17.28
CA VAL A 198 -27.19 -6.38 -18.51
C VAL A 198 -28.08 -6.12 -19.73
N TYR A 199 -29.37 -6.43 -19.64
CA TYR A 199 -30.33 -6.12 -20.70
C TYR A 199 -30.38 -4.61 -21.00
N ASP A 200 -30.46 -3.74 -19.98
CA ASP A 200 -30.54 -2.30 -20.20
C ASP A 200 -29.22 -1.72 -20.76
N GLN A 201 -28.06 -2.27 -20.37
CA GLN A 201 -26.77 -1.93 -20.97
C GLN A 201 -26.75 -2.28 -22.47
N LEU A 202 -27.28 -3.44 -22.85
CA LEU A 202 -27.38 -3.86 -24.26
C LEU A 202 -28.36 -2.97 -25.04
N VAL A 203 -29.50 -2.60 -24.44
CA VAL A 203 -30.45 -1.63 -25.02
C VAL A 203 -29.81 -0.25 -25.21
N LEU A 204 -28.98 0.19 -24.26
CA LEU A 204 -28.24 1.45 -24.35
C LEU A 204 -27.18 1.43 -25.46
N GLY A 205 -26.75 0.25 -25.91
CA GLY A 205 -25.84 0.06 -27.04
C GLY A 205 -24.52 -0.65 -26.72
N THR A 206 -24.33 -1.10 -25.48
CA THR A 206 -23.18 -1.93 -25.07
C THR A 206 -23.11 -3.20 -25.92
N ARG A 207 -21.91 -3.61 -26.34
CA ARG A 207 -21.70 -4.87 -27.08
C ARG A 207 -20.54 -5.71 -26.54
N VAL A 208 -19.81 -5.22 -25.53
CA VAL A 208 -18.82 -6.02 -24.79
C VAL A 208 -19.22 -6.06 -23.32
N LEU A 209 -19.41 -7.27 -22.79
CA LEU A 209 -19.75 -7.51 -21.39
C LEU A 209 -18.59 -8.21 -20.69
N ASP A 210 -18.23 -7.74 -19.49
CA ASP A 210 -17.28 -8.36 -18.57
C ASP A 210 -18.04 -8.95 -17.38
N ILE A 211 -18.18 -10.27 -17.36
CA ILE A 211 -18.97 -11.00 -16.38
C ILE A 211 -18.01 -11.80 -15.49
N ARG A 212 -18.14 -11.63 -14.17
CA ARG A 212 -17.29 -12.31 -13.20
C ARG A 212 -18.10 -13.25 -12.33
N VAL A 213 -17.66 -14.50 -12.24
CA VAL A 213 -18.36 -15.58 -11.54
C VAL A 213 -17.46 -16.27 -10.50
N GLN A 214 -18.09 -16.92 -9.53
CA GLN A 214 -17.45 -17.81 -8.55
C GLN A 214 -18.07 -19.22 -8.61
N GLU A 215 -17.56 -20.13 -7.77
CA GLU A 215 -17.86 -21.57 -7.78
C GLU A 215 -19.35 -21.95 -7.83
N ASP A 216 -20.23 -21.17 -7.20
CA ASP A 216 -21.68 -21.41 -7.17
C ASP A 216 -22.46 -20.76 -8.33
N ARG A 217 -21.73 -20.29 -9.37
CA ARG A 217 -22.24 -19.54 -10.54
C ARG A 217 -22.91 -18.21 -10.19
N LYS A 218 -22.67 -17.66 -9.01
CA LYS A 218 -23.07 -16.29 -8.71
C LYS A 218 -22.14 -15.29 -9.36
N ILE A 219 -22.70 -14.16 -9.71
CA ILE A 219 -21.95 -12.96 -10.05
C ILE A 219 -21.22 -12.48 -8.80
N CYS A 220 -19.96 -12.07 -8.95
CA CYS A 220 -19.15 -11.56 -7.86
C CYS A 220 -18.21 -10.43 -8.32
N HIS A 221 -17.70 -9.68 -7.35
CA HIS A 221 -16.63 -8.71 -7.53
C HIS A 221 -15.79 -8.72 -6.25
N GLY A 222 -14.58 -9.30 -6.34
CA GLY A 222 -13.81 -9.66 -5.17
C GLY A 222 -14.60 -10.56 -4.21
N ILE A 223 -14.73 -10.15 -2.95
CA ILE A 223 -15.50 -10.91 -1.94
C ILE A 223 -17.01 -10.67 -2.01
N LEU A 224 -17.46 -9.68 -2.78
CA LEU A 224 -18.87 -9.33 -2.87
C LEU A 224 -19.56 -10.26 -3.87
N THR A 225 -20.76 -10.69 -3.52
CA THR A 225 -21.59 -11.53 -4.39
C THR A 225 -22.90 -10.85 -4.73
N SER A 226 -23.56 -11.38 -5.76
CA SER A 226 -24.82 -10.88 -6.30
C SER A 226 -25.71 -12.07 -6.70
N TYR A 227 -26.61 -11.84 -7.65
CA TYR A 227 -27.50 -12.84 -8.25
C TYR A 227 -26.75 -13.89 -9.09
N ASN A 228 -27.47 -14.94 -9.50
CA ASN A 228 -26.92 -16.01 -10.33
C ASN A 228 -26.68 -15.58 -11.78
N VAL A 229 -25.64 -16.12 -12.43
CA VAL A 229 -25.31 -15.85 -13.83
C VAL A 229 -26.45 -16.18 -14.82
N ASP A 230 -27.39 -17.05 -14.44
CA ASP A 230 -28.62 -17.31 -15.22
C ASP A 230 -29.35 -16.00 -15.59
N VAL A 231 -29.40 -15.01 -14.68
CA VAL A 231 -30.04 -13.70 -14.96
C VAL A 231 -29.34 -12.96 -16.10
N VAL A 232 -28.01 -12.99 -16.14
CA VAL A 232 -27.20 -12.38 -17.21
C VAL A 232 -27.46 -13.07 -18.55
N ILE A 233 -27.50 -14.41 -18.54
CA ILE A 233 -27.73 -15.22 -19.73
C ILE A 233 -29.14 -14.97 -20.27
N ASP A 234 -30.15 -14.90 -19.42
CA ASP A 234 -31.53 -14.63 -19.80
C ASP A 234 -31.67 -13.21 -20.39
N ASP A 235 -30.99 -12.21 -19.81
CA ASP A 235 -30.93 -10.84 -20.35
C ASP A 235 -30.33 -10.80 -21.76
N VAL A 236 -29.22 -11.52 -21.99
CA VAL A 236 -28.59 -11.64 -23.32
C VAL A 236 -29.52 -12.33 -24.30
N ILE A 237 -30.14 -13.46 -23.93
CA ILE A 237 -31.07 -14.20 -24.79
C ILE A 237 -32.29 -13.33 -25.15
N LYS A 238 -32.84 -12.60 -24.18
CA LYS A 238 -33.95 -11.67 -24.39
C LYS A 238 -33.56 -10.61 -25.42
N PHE A 239 -32.42 -9.95 -25.24
CA PHE A 239 -31.93 -8.94 -26.19
C PHE A 239 -31.75 -9.54 -27.60
N LEU A 240 -31.18 -10.73 -27.71
CA LEU A 240 -31.02 -11.42 -28.99
C LEU A 240 -32.37 -11.77 -29.63
N SER A 241 -33.40 -12.11 -28.85
CA SER A 241 -34.74 -12.40 -29.38
C SER A 241 -35.43 -11.17 -29.98
N GLU A 242 -35.06 -9.97 -29.52
CA GLU A 242 -35.66 -8.69 -29.91
C GLU A 242 -34.86 -7.94 -30.99
N THR A 243 -33.67 -8.44 -31.34
CA THR A 243 -32.77 -7.84 -32.34
C THR A 243 -32.39 -8.87 -33.42
N ARG A 244 -31.79 -8.43 -34.53
CA ARG A 244 -31.44 -9.34 -35.66
C ARG A 244 -29.97 -9.34 -36.06
N SER A 245 -29.30 -8.20 -35.97
CA SER A 245 -27.95 -8.01 -36.54
C SER A 245 -26.87 -7.75 -35.49
N GLU A 246 -27.26 -7.60 -34.23
CA GLU A 246 -26.36 -7.21 -33.15
C GLU A 246 -25.47 -8.39 -32.72
N ILE A 247 -24.17 -8.16 -32.64
CA ILE A 247 -23.17 -9.12 -32.14
C ILE A 247 -22.75 -8.71 -30.74
N ILE A 248 -22.71 -9.65 -29.80
CA ILE A 248 -22.26 -9.44 -28.43
C ILE A 248 -20.95 -10.20 -28.22
N ILE A 249 -19.95 -9.51 -27.69
CA ILE A 249 -18.76 -10.12 -27.09
C ILE A 249 -19.05 -10.26 -25.60
N MET A 250 -19.17 -11.49 -25.14
CA MET A 250 -19.44 -11.78 -23.74
C MET A 250 -18.22 -12.46 -23.14
N GLU A 251 -17.44 -11.70 -22.40
CA GLU A 251 -16.38 -12.24 -21.58
C GLU A 251 -16.96 -12.73 -20.26
N ILE A 252 -16.71 -14.00 -19.94
CA ILE A 252 -16.97 -14.54 -18.61
C ILE A 252 -15.65 -15.04 -18.04
N ARG A 253 -15.34 -14.62 -16.82
CA ARG A 253 -14.12 -15.03 -16.12
C ARG A 253 -14.45 -15.47 -14.69
N THR A 254 -13.69 -16.42 -14.18
CA THR A 254 -13.69 -16.71 -12.74
C THR A 254 -12.95 -15.59 -12.01
N GLU A 255 -13.59 -14.99 -11.01
CA GLU A 255 -13.05 -13.87 -10.25
C GLU A 255 -11.76 -14.24 -9.50
N TYR A 256 -10.88 -13.26 -9.28
CA TYR A 256 -9.65 -13.45 -8.54
C TYR A 256 -9.94 -13.93 -7.11
N GLY A 257 -9.24 -14.98 -6.68
CA GLY A 257 -9.42 -15.58 -5.35
C GLY A 257 -10.57 -16.60 -5.27
N HIS A 258 -11.29 -16.84 -6.37
CA HIS A 258 -12.37 -17.83 -6.45
C HIS A 258 -12.00 -19.02 -7.33
N LYS A 259 -12.82 -20.07 -7.22
CA LYS A 259 -12.72 -21.29 -8.03
C LYS A 259 -13.71 -21.27 -9.19
N ASP A 260 -13.38 -22.01 -10.23
CA ASP A 260 -14.26 -22.15 -11.39
C ASP A 260 -15.57 -22.83 -11.00
N PRO A 261 -16.71 -22.41 -11.57
CA PRO A 261 -17.91 -23.20 -11.46
C PRO A 261 -17.71 -24.58 -12.12
N PRO A 262 -18.20 -25.68 -11.50
CA PRO A 262 -18.09 -27.01 -12.09
C PRO A 262 -18.76 -27.09 -13.46
N GLU A 263 -18.09 -27.74 -14.43
CA GLU A 263 -18.62 -28.00 -15.78
C GLU A 263 -19.14 -26.75 -16.52
N PHE A 264 -18.57 -25.58 -16.22
CA PHE A 264 -19.13 -24.30 -16.67
C PHE A 264 -19.09 -24.11 -18.19
N GLU A 265 -18.08 -24.64 -18.87
CA GLU A 265 -18.02 -24.60 -20.34
C GLU A 265 -19.22 -25.32 -20.98
N THR A 266 -19.54 -26.53 -20.53
CA THR A 266 -20.72 -27.27 -20.99
C THR A 266 -22.00 -26.50 -20.69
N TYR A 267 -22.12 -25.96 -19.47
CA TYR A 267 -23.26 -25.13 -19.09
C TYR A 267 -23.46 -23.91 -20.02
N LEU A 268 -22.40 -23.19 -20.37
CA LEU A 268 -22.47 -22.05 -21.28
C LEU A 268 -22.88 -22.47 -22.70
N VAL A 269 -22.32 -23.58 -23.20
CA VAL A 269 -22.67 -24.13 -24.51
C VAL A 269 -24.14 -24.58 -24.56
N ASP A 270 -24.63 -25.22 -23.51
CA ASP A 270 -26.04 -25.66 -23.44
C ASP A 270 -27.01 -24.48 -23.44
N LYS A 271 -26.68 -23.40 -22.73
CA LYS A 271 -27.52 -22.21 -22.62
C LYS A 271 -27.49 -21.33 -23.87
N LEU A 272 -26.32 -21.14 -24.48
CA LEU A 272 -26.10 -20.14 -25.54
C LEU A 272 -25.81 -20.74 -26.92
N GLY A 273 -25.63 -22.06 -27.03
CA GLY A 273 -25.20 -22.77 -28.23
C GLY A 273 -25.86 -22.34 -29.55
N PRO A 274 -27.19 -22.13 -29.60
CA PRO A 274 -27.85 -21.63 -30.80
C PRO A 274 -27.30 -20.30 -31.31
N PHE A 275 -26.78 -19.45 -30.43
CA PHE A 275 -26.27 -18.11 -30.72
C PHE A 275 -24.74 -18.01 -30.80
N LEU A 276 -23.98 -19.03 -30.35
CA LEU A 276 -22.52 -18.96 -30.27
C LEU A 276 -21.84 -18.86 -31.63
N VAL A 277 -20.97 -17.86 -31.78
CA VAL A 277 -19.98 -17.74 -32.84
C VAL A 277 -18.78 -18.57 -32.42
N HIS A 278 -18.57 -19.71 -33.09
CA HIS A 278 -17.43 -20.60 -32.79
C HIS A 278 -16.11 -19.88 -33.01
N GLN A 279 -15.06 -20.32 -32.31
CA GLN A 279 -13.75 -19.72 -32.43
C GLN A 279 -13.20 -19.89 -33.86
N ASP A 280 -12.86 -18.78 -34.48
CA ASP A 280 -12.26 -18.69 -35.80
C ASP A 280 -11.29 -17.51 -35.86
N ASP A 281 -10.01 -17.80 -36.10
CA ASP A 281 -8.94 -16.81 -36.23
C ASP A 281 -9.23 -15.76 -37.32
N ASN A 282 -10.07 -16.08 -38.31
CA ASN A 282 -10.41 -15.20 -39.42
C ASN A 282 -11.62 -14.32 -39.14
N VAL A 283 -12.29 -14.42 -37.98
CA VAL A 283 -13.53 -13.67 -37.70
C VAL A 283 -13.34 -12.16 -37.85
N PHE A 284 -12.15 -11.65 -37.55
CA PHE A 284 -11.83 -10.22 -37.63
C PHE A 284 -11.92 -9.66 -39.06
N HIS A 285 -11.75 -10.51 -40.07
CA HIS A 285 -11.83 -10.12 -41.48
C HIS A 285 -13.22 -10.33 -42.09
N LYS A 286 -14.16 -10.90 -41.34
CA LYS A 286 -15.53 -11.16 -41.80
C LYS A 286 -16.40 -9.93 -41.63
N LEU A 287 -17.40 -9.83 -42.50
CA LEU A 287 -18.55 -8.96 -42.32
C LEU A 287 -19.49 -9.55 -41.26
N VAL A 288 -20.24 -8.69 -40.58
CA VAL A 288 -21.28 -9.13 -39.63
C VAL A 288 -22.28 -10.06 -40.31
N SER A 289 -22.66 -9.79 -41.57
CA SER A 289 -23.55 -10.64 -42.36
C SER A 289 -23.05 -12.07 -42.58
N GLU A 290 -21.73 -12.29 -42.60
CA GLU A 290 -21.11 -13.62 -42.74
C GLU A 290 -21.09 -14.41 -41.43
N ILE A 291 -21.27 -13.72 -40.30
CA ILE A 291 -21.27 -14.32 -38.95
C ILE A 291 -22.70 -14.70 -38.55
N LEU A 292 -23.69 -13.96 -39.03
CA LEU A 292 -25.10 -14.26 -38.81
C LEU A 292 -25.48 -15.66 -39.35
N PRO A 293 -26.39 -16.39 -38.68
CA PRO A 293 -27.23 -15.95 -37.55
C PRO A 293 -26.58 -16.11 -36.17
N LYS A 294 -25.31 -16.53 -36.08
CA LYS A 294 -24.59 -16.58 -34.81
C LYS A 294 -24.25 -15.16 -34.36
N ARG A 295 -24.39 -14.87 -33.07
CA ARG A 295 -24.38 -13.50 -32.54
C ARG A 295 -23.64 -13.31 -31.21
N VAL A 296 -23.18 -14.39 -30.56
CA VAL A 296 -22.44 -14.28 -29.29
C VAL A 296 -21.04 -14.84 -29.46
N ILE A 297 -20.03 -13.97 -29.36
CA ILE A 297 -18.63 -14.36 -29.16
C ILE A 297 -18.44 -14.50 -27.66
N CYS A 298 -18.55 -15.74 -27.15
CA CYS A 298 -18.38 -16.01 -25.72
C CYS A 298 -16.93 -16.39 -25.41
N ILE A 299 -16.27 -15.59 -24.58
CA ILE A 299 -14.88 -15.78 -24.16
C ILE A 299 -14.91 -16.29 -22.72
N TRP A 300 -14.53 -17.56 -22.51
CA TRP A 300 -14.44 -18.16 -21.18
C TRP A 300 -13.00 -18.16 -20.68
N LYS A 301 -12.78 -17.53 -19.51
CA LYS A 301 -11.49 -17.44 -18.83
C LYS A 301 -11.53 -18.16 -17.47
N PRO A 302 -11.38 -19.51 -17.47
CA PRO A 302 -11.25 -20.27 -16.23
C PRO A 302 -9.93 -19.96 -15.51
N ARG A 303 -9.90 -20.21 -14.20
CA ARG A 303 -8.69 -20.13 -13.37
C ARG A 303 -7.99 -21.47 -13.20
N GLU A 304 -8.76 -22.55 -13.01
CA GLU A 304 -8.25 -23.88 -12.63
C GLU A 304 -8.46 -24.89 -13.75
N SER A 305 -9.60 -24.78 -14.44
CA SER A 305 -10.01 -25.64 -15.53
C SER A 305 -9.17 -25.36 -16.79
N PRO A 306 -9.03 -26.36 -17.69
CA PRO A 306 -8.40 -26.13 -18.98
C PRO A 306 -9.09 -24.99 -19.73
N LYS A 307 -8.30 -24.12 -20.37
CA LYS A 307 -8.85 -23.09 -21.25
C LYS A 307 -9.57 -23.74 -22.45
N PRO A 308 -10.66 -23.13 -22.98
CA PRO A 308 -11.34 -23.65 -24.15
C PRO A 308 -10.40 -23.95 -25.32
N SER A 309 -10.66 -25.06 -26.02
CA SER A 309 -9.85 -25.48 -27.16
C SER A 309 -10.02 -24.53 -28.36
N ARG A 310 -8.95 -24.31 -29.13
CA ARG A 310 -9.04 -23.60 -30.42
C ARG A 310 -10.01 -24.33 -31.37
N GLY A 311 -10.80 -23.57 -32.11
CA GLY A 311 -11.88 -24.06 -32.97
C GLY A 311 -13.15 -24.51 -32.24
N GLY A 312 -13.17 -24.43 -30.90
CA GLY A 312 -14.32 -24.83 -30.08
C GLY A 312 -15.50 -23.86 -30.15
N HIS A 313 -16.55 -24.18 -29.39
CA HIS A 313 -17.73 -23.32 -29.24
C HIS A 313 -17.43 -22.01 -28.51
N LEU A 314 -16.55 -22.07 -27.50
CA LEU A 314 -16.11 -20.92 -26.71
C LEU A 314 -14.72 -20.47 -27.13
N TRP A 315 -14.49 -19.18 -27.00
CA TRP A 315 -13.20 -18.55 -27.18
C TRP A 315 -12.44 -18.59 -25.86
N ASN A 316 -11.13 -18.73 -25.90
CA ASN A 316 -10.30 -18.73 -24.69
C ASN A 316 -9.64 -17.37 -24.43
N SER A 317 -8.98 -17.26 -23.27
CA SER A 317 -8.33 -16.05 -22.77
C SER A 317 -7.30 -15.42 -23.72
N ASP A 318 -6.75 -16.15 -24.68
CA ASP A 318 -5.76 -15.60 -25.62
C ASP A 318 -6.37 -14.53 -26.56
N HIS A 319 -7.70 -14.53 -26.71
CA HIS A 319 -8.44 -13.74 -27.70
C HIS A 319 -9.04 -12.44 -27.19
N LEU A 320 -9.01 -12.15 -25.89
CA LEU A 320 -9.32 -10.82 -25.35
C LEU A 320 -8.28 -10.47 -24.31
N ARG A 321 -7.55 -9.39 -24.58
CA ARG A 321 -6.45 -8.90 -23.74
C ARG A 321 -6.72 -7.47 -23.34
N ASP A 322 -6.25 -7.13 -22.16
CA ASP A 322 -6.30 -5.80 -21.58
C ASP A 322 -5.03 -5.60 -20.74
N ASN A 323 -4.72 -4.33 -20.48
CA ASN A 323 -3.64 -3.92 -19.59
C ASN A 323 -4.23 -3.02 -18.51
N TRP A 324 -5.00 -3.62 -17.60
CA TRP A 324 -5.51 -2.91 -16.44
C TRP A 324 -4.37 -2.48 -15.50
N ILE A 325 -4.55 -1.33 -14.86
CA ILE A 325 -3.67 -0.85 -13.79
C ILE A 325 -4.53 -0.41 -12.61
N ASP A 326 -4.01 -0.67 -11.40
CA ASP A 326 -4.65 -0.36 -10.13
C ASP A 326 -4.36 1.09 -9.74
N THR A 327 -5.27 2.01 -10.10
CA THR A 327 -5.10 3.44 -9.78
C THR A 327 -6.43 4.17 -9.73
N ASP A 328 -6.53 5.17 -8.85
CA ASP A 328 -7.62 6.15 -8.77
C ASP A 328 -7.23 7.54 -9.35
N LEU A 329 -6.04 7.62 -9.95
CA LEU A 329 -5.46 8.84 -10.52
C LEU A 329 -5.78 8.92 -12.03
N PRO A 330 -6.56 9.93 -12.48
CA PRO A 330 -7.17 9.91 -13.81
C PRO A 330 -6.16 10.13 -14.95
N TRP A 331 -5.18 11.02 -14.78
CA TRP A 331 -4.15 11.26 -15.80
C TRP A 331 -3.18 10.09 -15.90
N THR A 332 -2.79 9.48 -14.78
CA THR A 332 -1.97 8.25 -14.76
C THR A 332 -2.66 7.12 -15.53
N LYS A 333 -3.96 6.90 -15.30
CA LYS A 333 -4.73 5.92 -16.07
C LYS A 333 -4.82 6.27 -17.55
N PHE A 334 -5.11 7.54 -17.86
CA PHE A 334 -5.18 8.02 -19.24
C PHE A 334 -3.85 7.79 -19.98
N GLN A 335 -2.71 8.14 -19.38
CA GLN A 335 -1.37 7.89 -19.94
C GLN A 335 -1.08 6.40 -20.11
N SER A 336 -1.38 5.58 -19.10
CA SER A 336 -1.15 4.13 -19.18
C SER A 336 -1.95 3.49 -20.33
N ASN A 337 -3.23 3.87 -20.49
CA ASN A 337 -4.05 3.43 -21.62
C ASN A 337 -3.44 3.85 -22.97
N LYS A 338 -2.87 5.05 -23.06
CA LYS A 338 -2.18 5.55 -24.26
C LYS A 338 -0.95 4.72 -24.59
N ASP A 339 -0.11 4.48 -23.61
CA ASP A 339 1.18 3.81 -23.78
C ASP A 339 0.96 2.33 -24.17
N TYR A 340 0.09 1.61 -23.45
CA TYR A 340 -0.21 0.22 -23.80
C TYR A 340 -0.94 0.08 -25.14
N LEU A 341 -1.81 1.02 -25.51
CA LEU A 341 -2.45 0.99 -26.84
C LEU A 341 -1.41 1.22 -27.95
N LYS A 342 -0.42 2.10 -27.74
CA LYS A 342 0.67 2.35 -28.69
C LYS A 342 1.49 1.09 -28.98
N GLU A 343 1.69 0.23 -27.99
CA GLU A 343 2.41 -1.04 -28.13
C GLU A 343 1.65 -2.11 -28.92
N GLN A 344 0.33 -1.96 -29.07
CA GLN A 344 -0.46 -2.96 -29.80
C GLN A 344 -0.23 -2.90 -31.31
N ALA A 345 -0.30 -4.08 -31.94
CA ALA A 345 -0.40 -4.17 -33.38
C ALA A 345 -1.76 -3.62 -33.88
N PRO A 346 -1.82 -3.05 -35.10
CA PRO A 346 -3.06 -2.63 -35.73
C PRO A 346 -4.11 -3.75 -35.79
N ILE A 347 -5.39 -3.40 -35.73
CA ILE A 347 -6.50 -4.37 -35.75
C ILE A 347 -6.44 -5.27 -36.99
N SER A 348 -5.98 -4.74 -38.13
CA SER A 348 -5.83 -5.48 -39.40
C SER A 348 -4.85 -6.65 -39.35
N SER A 349 -3.97 -6.71 -38.34
CA SER A 349 -2.91 -7.71 -38.22
C SER A 349 -3.03 -8.61 -37.00
N ARG A 350 -3.78 -8.20 -35.97
CA ARG A 350 -3.93 -8.96 -34.73
C ARG A 350 -5.11 -9.93 -34.80
N ARG A 351 -5.00 -11.02 -34.04
CA ARG A 351 -6.00 -12.10 -33.94
C ARG A 351 -6.68 -12.17 -32.58
N PHE A 352 -6.70 -11.07 -31.86
CA PHE A 352 -7.32 -10.94 -30.54
C PHE A 352 -7.96 -9.55 -30.41
N PHE A 353 -8.99 -9.47 -29.58
CA PHE A 353 -9.55 -8.22 -29.13
C PHE A 353 -8.63 -7.58 -28.10
N TYR A 354 -8.32 -6.30 -28.29
CA TYR A 354 -7.64 -5.51 -27.26
C TYR A 354 -8.62 -4.51 -26.65
N ARG A 355 -8.75 -4.58 -25.32
CA ARG A 355 -9.63 -3.75 -24.50
C ARG A 355 -8.82 -2.66 -23.82
N VAL A 356 -9.22 -1.42 -24.09
CA VAL A 356 -8.82 -0.24 -23.32
C VAL A 356 -9.91 0.00 -22.28
N GLU A 357 -9.52 0.16 -21.02
CA GLU A 357 -10.46 0.35 -19.92
C GLU A 357 -10.37 1.77 -19.38
N ASN A 358 -11.43 2.54 -19.60
CA ASN A 358 -11.61 3.89 -19.07
C ASN A 358 -12.22 3.85 -17.66
N THR A 359 -11.59 3.11 -16.76
CA THR A 359 -12.03 2.89 -15.38
C THR A 359 -10.95 3.28 -14.40
N LEU A 360 -11.35 3.62 -13.18
CA LEU A 360 -10.46 3.90 -12.06
C LEU A 360 -10.84 3.03 -10.87
N THR A 361 -9.84 2.64 -10.09
CA THR A 361 -10.00 1.71 -8.96
C THR A 361 -9.75 2.45 -7.66
N PRO A 362 -10.71 2.49 -6.73
CA PRO A 362 -10.52 3.12 -5.43
C PRO A 362 -9.28 2.58 -4.70
N GLN A 363 -8.49 3.48 -4.11
CA GLN A 363 -7.29 3.12 -3.35
C GLN A 363 -7.52 3.33 -1.86
N ALA A 364 -6.95 2.45 -1.03
CA ALA A 364 -7.11 2.50 0.44
C ALA A 364 -6.46 3.74 1.08
N ASP A 365 -5.52 4.38 0.40
CA ASP A 365 -4.84 5.61 0.81
C ASP A 365 -5.58 6.89 0.38
N ASN A 366 -6.78 6.77 -0.21
CA ASN A 366 -7.67 7.89 -0.54
C ASN A 366 -8.93 7.87 0.35
N PRO A 367 -9.38 9.01 0.92
CA PRO A 367 -10.63 9.06 1.68
C PRO A 367 -11.88 8.75 0.85
N VAL A 368 -11.84 8.94 -0.47
CA VAL A 368 -12.93 8.62 -1.39
C VAL A 368 -12.74 7.20 -1.94
N VAL A 369 -13.40 6.24 -1.29
CA VAL A 369 -13.29 4.80 -1.60
C VAL A 369 -14.47 4.23 -2.40
N TRP A 370 -15.47 5.05 -2.73
CA TRP A 370 -16.62 4.61 -3.51
C TRP A 370 -16.30 4.61 -5.00
N VAL A 371 -16.71 3.55 -5.70
CA VAL A 371 -16.37 3.31 -7.12
C VAL A 371 -16.86 4.45 -8.00
N ARG A 372 -18.12 4.87 -7.86
CA ARG A 372 -18.71 5.91 -8.71
C ARG A 372 -17.96 7.25 -8.66
N PRO A 373 -17.75 7.89 -7.49
CA PRO A 373 -16.94 9.12 -7.42
C PRO A 373 -15.53 8.96 -7.96
N VAL A 374 -14.91 7.78 -7.84
CA VAL A 374 -13.56 7.53 -8.34
C VAL A 374 -13.56 7.44 -9.86
N THR A 375 -14.42 6.62 -10.47
CA THR A 375 -14.45 6.47 -11.93
C THR A 375 -15.04 7.67 -12.66
N ASP A 376 -15.89 8.48 -12.02
CA ASP A 376 -16.40 9.73 -12.59
C ASP A 376 -15.25 10.73 -12.86
N ARG A 377 -14.07 10.56 -12.23
CA ARG A 377 -12.85 11.34 -12.51
C ARG A 377 -12.24 11.07 -13.89
N ILE A 378 -12.61 9.98 -14.58
CA ILE A 378 -12.06 9.68 -15.92
C ILE A 378 -13.14 9.53 -17.01
N ARG A 379 -14.37 9.17 -16.62
CA ARG A 379 -15.45 8.85 -17.57
C ARG A 379 -15.70 9.93 -18.62
N SER A 380 -15.74 11.20 -18.22
CA SER A 380 -16.05 12.32 -19.11
C SER A 380 -15.00 12.54 -20.21
N TYR A 381 -13.81 11.95 -20.09
CA TYR A 381 -12.71 12.12 -21.05
C TYR A 381 -12.67 11.03 -22.13
N ALA A 382 -13.72 10.22 -22.28
CA ALA A 382 -13.78 9.17 -23.29
C ALA A 382 -13.62 9.71 -24.73
N ARG A 383 -14.32 10.81 -25.07
CA ARG A 383 -14.18 11.49 -26.36
C ARG A 383 -12.79 12.09 -26.56
N LEU A 384 -12.21 12.67 -25.50
CA LEU A 384 -10.83 13.15 -25.51
C LEU A 384 -9.84 12.01 -25.82
N PHE A 385 -10.03 10.83 -25.23
CA PHE A 385 -9.19 9.66 -25.50
C PHE A 385 -9.29 9.20 -26.96
N ILE A 386 -10.49 9.18 -27.53
CA ILE A 386 -10.70 8.83 -28.94
C ILE A 386 -10.04 9.87 -29.86
N SER A 387 -10.26 11.16 -29.61
CA SER A 387 -9.61 12.26 -30.35
C SER A 387 -8.08 12.15 -30.31
N TRP A 388 -7.53 11.83 -29.14
CA TRP A 388 -6.10 11.58 -28.97
C TRP A 388 -5.60 10.37 -29.80
N CYS A 389 -6.36 9.27 -29.86
CA CYS A 389 -5.96 8.11 -30.67
C CYS A 389 -5.78 8.50 -32.14
N ILE A 390 -6.58 9.44 -32.64
CA ILE A 390 -6.49 9.95 -34.00
C ILE A 390 -5.28 10.87 -34.16
N SER A 391 -5.10 11.84 -33.26
CA SER A 391 -3.98 12.79 -33.35
C SER A 391 -2.62 12.11 -33.32
N GLU A 392 -2.51 10.98 -32.62
CA GLU A 392 -1.29 10.18 -32.51
C GLU A 392 -1.18 9.04 -33.54
N GLY A 393 -2.12 8.91 -34.47
CA GLY A 393 -2.10 7.86 -35.48
C GLY A 393 -2.16 6.44 -34.92
N CYS A 394 -2.86 6.25 -33.79
CA CYS A 394 -3.06 4.96 -33.12
C CYS A 394 -4.53 4.51 -33.13
N VAL A 395 -5.40 5.24 -33.82
CA VAL A 395 -6.84 4.94 -33.89
C VAL A 395 -7.12 3.58 -34.51
N ASP A 396 -6.29 3.10 -35.43
CA ASP A 396 -6.37 1.77 -36.05
C ASP A 396 -6.07 0.60 -35.08
N LYS A 397 -5.69 0.91 -33.84
CA LYS A 397 -5.46 -0.05 -32.75
C LYS A 397 -6.62 -0.12 -31.75
N LEU A 398 -7.44 0.94 -31.67
CA LEU A 398 -8.57 1.04 -30.73
C LEU A 398 -9.74 0.15 -31.19
N GLN A 399 -10.12 -0.86 -30.42
CA GLN A 399 -11.19 -1.80 -30.80
C GLN A 399 -12.23 -1.96 -29.71
N ILE A 400 -11.86 -2.45 -28.52
CA ILE A 400 -12.80 -2.45 -27.39
C ILE A 400 -12.45 -1.24 -26.52
N PHE A 401 -13.45 -0.43 -26.21
CA PHE A 401 -13.33 0.65 -25.25
C PHE A 401 -14.39 0.46 -24.17
N SER A 402 -13.94 0.25 -22.94
CA SER A 402 -14.81 -0.10 -21.83
C SER A 402 -14.84 0.98 -20.77
N THR A 403 -15.98 1.13 -20.08
CA THR A 403 -16.17 2.11 -19.01
C THR A 403 -16.98 1.52 -17.86
N ASP A 404 -16.86 2.12 -16.69
CA ASP A 404 -17.84 1.98 -15.62
C ASP A 404 -19.02 2.91 -15.89
N PHE A 405 -20.20 2.53 -15.36
CA PHE A 405 -21.45 3.28 -15.40
C PHE A 405 -21.77 3.85 -16.78
N ILE A 406 -21.80 2.98 -17.79
CA ILE A 406 -21.96 3.40 -19.18
C ILE A 406 -23.15 4.33 -19.39
N ASP A 407 -22.97 5.32 -20.26
CA ASP A 407 -23.97 6.30 -20.65
C ASP A 407 -24.10 6.39 -22.18
N GLU A 408 -25.09 7.16 -22.62
CA GLU A 408 -25.40 7.36 -24.04
C GLU A 408 -24.25 8.03 -24.80
N ASP A 409 -23.55 8.97 -24.17
CA ASP A 409 -22.47 9.73 -24.82
C ASP A 409 -21.28 8.82 -25.15
N PHE A 410 -20.91 7.95 -24.22
CA PHE A 410 -19.86 6.96 -24.42
C PHE A 410 -20.18 5.99 -25.57
N VAL A 411 -21.42 5.51 -25.63
CA VAL A 411 -21.89 4.63 -26.71
C VAL A 411 -21.83 5.36 -28.05
N ASP A 412 -22.38 6.57 -28.11
CA ASP A 412 -22.39 7.37 -29.33
C ASP A 412 -20.99 7.70 -29.83
N ALA A 413 -20.04 7.99 -28.92
CA ALA A 413 -18.64 8.22 -29.29
C ALA A 413 -18.01 6.99 -29.98
N CYS A 414 -18.23 5.79 -29.43
CA CYS A 414 -17.73 4.54 -30.00
C CYS A 414 -18.41 4.20 -31.35
N VAL A 415 -19.75 4.30 -31.39
CA VAL A 415 -20.53 4.01 -32.61
C VAL A 415 -20.25 5.04 -33.71
N GLY A 416 -20.07 6.31 -33.34
CA GLY A 416 -19.71 7.39 -34.25
C GLY A 416 -18.36 7.17 -34.92
N LEU A 417 -17.33 6.78 -34.15
CA LEU A 417 -16.04 6.41 -34.73
C LEU A 417 -16.15 5.16 -35.63
N THR A 418 -16.99 4.19 -35.25
CA THR A 418 -17.27 3.02 -36.10
C THR A 418 -17.89 3.44 -37.43
N HIS A 419 -18.91 4.30 -37.40
CA HIS A 419 -19.55 4.84 -38.60
C HIS A 419 -18.54 5.59 -39.48
N ALA A 420 -17.69 6.43 -38.90
CA ALA A 420 -16.64 7.14 -39.64
C ALA A 420 -15.61 6.23 -40.30
N ARG A 421 -15.24 5.11 -39.65
CA ARG A 421 -14.35 4.10 -40.21
C ARG A 421 -14.93 3.35 -41.41
N ILE A 422 -16.25 3.15 -41.43
CA ILE A 422 -16.96 2.50 -42.55
C ILE A 422 -17.04 3.46 -43.74
N ASP A 423 -17.28 4.74 -43.48
CA ASP A 423 -17.33 5.79 -44.51
C ASP A 423 -15.94 6.14 -45.09
N GLY A 424 -14.85 5.60 -44.55
CA GLY A 424 -13.48 5.91 -44.96
C GLY A 424 -13.02 7.31 -44.53
N ARG A 425 -13.60 7.88 -43.47
CA ARG A 425 -13.20 9.18 -42.90
C ARG A 425 -12.03 9.10 -41.91
N VAL A 426 -11.58 7.90 -41.57
CA VAL A 426 -10.50 7.60 -40.60
C VAL A 426 -9.52 6.60 -41.19
#